data_AF-A0A969U843-F1
#
_entry.id   AF-A0A969U843-F1
#
_cell.length_a   1.000
_cell.length_b   1.000
_cell.length_c   1.000
_cell.angle_alpha   90.00
_cell.angle_beta   90.00
_cell.angle_gamma   90.00
#
_symmetry.space_group_name_H-M   'P 1'
#
loop_
_entity.id
_entity.type
_entity.pdbx_description
1 polymer ?
#
loop_
_entity_poly.entity_id
_entity_poly.type
_entity_poly.pdbx_seq_one_letter_code
_entity_poly.pdbx_strand_id
1 'polypeptide(L)'
;MPGRHRSSRRPRSARATTSGAPTVAPAGFIIYSGNLFPYFKGHGFIGGLASQALIRIQFDGTTAREAERYSMGRRIREVEQGPDGAIWVLEDGGGARLLKLTPVPPL
;
A
#
# COMPACT_ATOMS: atom_id res chain seq x y z
N MET A 1 -11.22 53.02 -33.51
CA MET A 1 -11.80 52.38 -32.30
C MET A 1 -10.79 51.40 -31.72
N PRO A 2 -10.12 51.66 -30.57
CA PRO A 2 -9.28 50.64 -29.93
C PRO A 2 -10.09 49.90 -28.86
N GLY A 3 -10.18 48.57 -28.99
CA GLY A 3 -10.87 47.69 -28.07
C GLY A 3 -10.11 47.52 -26.75
N ARG A 4 -10.82 47.71 -25.63
CA ARG A 4 -10.29 47.48 -24.27
C ARG A 4 -10.31 45.97 -23.97
N HIS A 5 -9.15 45.34 -23.82
CA HIS A 5 -9.04 44.02 -23.22
C HIS A 5 -9.35 44.11 -21.72
N ARG A 6 -10.50 43.57 -21.27
CA ARG A 6 -10.78 43.35 -19.85
C ARG A 6 -10.04 42.10 -19.40
N SER A 7 -9.01 42.27 -18.57
CA SER A 7 -8.35 41.17 -17.88
C SER A 7 -9.28 40.63 -16.78
N SER A 8 -9.81 39.42 -16.97
CA SER A 8 -10.58 38.71 -15.94
C SER A 8 -9.62 38.08 -14.94
N ARG A 9 -9.52 38.65 -13.75
CA ARG A 9 -8.74 38.08 -12.64
C ARG A 9 -9.49 36.86 -12.10
N ARG A 10 -9.01 35.66 -12.40
CA ARG A 10 -9.53 34.41 -11.82
C ARG A 10 -9.42 34.46 -10.28
N PRO A 11 -10.44 34.00 -9.53
CA PRO A 11 -10.32 33.93 -8.08
C PRO A 11 -9.24 32.92 -7.71
N ARG A 12 -8.37 33.33 -6.78
CA ARG A 12 -7.27 32.51 -6.26
C ARG A 12 -7.87 31.29 -5.57
N SER A 13 -7.60 30.09 -6.08
CA SER A 13 -8.10 28.84 -5.50
C SER A 13 -7.75 28.76 -4.02
N ALA A 14 -8.77 28.67 -3.17
CA ALA A 14 -8.57 28.35 -1.76
C ALA A 14 -7.98 26.93 -1.69
N ARG A 15 -6.77 26.81 -1.15
CA ARG A 15 -6.07 25.54 -0.99
C ARG A 15 -6.76 24.80 0.15
N ALA A 16 -7.45 23.71 -0.14
CA ALA A 16 -8.02 22.85 0.88
C ALA A 16 -6.88 22.31 1.77
N THR A 17 -6.87 22.72 3.04
CA THR A 17 -5.97 22.16 4.06
C THR A 17 -6.61 20.87 4.57
N THR A 18 -6.32 19.75 3.92
CA THR A 18 -6.79 18.45 4.40
C THR A 18 -5.97 18.05 5.63
N SER A 19 -6.60 18.05 6.79
CA SER A 19 -6.06 17.49 8.03
C SER A 19 -5.92 15.97 7.88
N GLY A 20 -4.67 15.50 7.70
CA GLY A 20 -4.17 14.15 8.00
C GLY A 20 -4.95 12.93 7.48
N ALA A 21 -4.77 12.55 6.21
CA ALA A 21 -4.97 11.14 5.85
C ALA A 21 -3.87 10.30 6.51
N PRO A 22 -4.17 9.13 7.11
CA PRO A 22 -3.14 8.24 7.64
C PRO A 22 -2.14 7.91 6.53
N THR A 23 -0.88 8.30 6.73
CA THR A 23 0.15 8.15 5.71
C THR A 23 0.74 6.75 5.78
N VAL A 24 0.44 5.92 4.77
CA VAL A 24 1.06 4.60 4.62
C VAL A 24 2.53 4.73 4.18
N ALA A 25 2.82 5.70 3.31
CA ALA A 25 4.03 5.76 2.47
C ALA A 25 4.30 4.39 1.80
N PRO A 26 3.50 4.03 0.77
CA PRO A 26 3.53 2.71 0.16
C PRO A 26 4.87 2.44 -0.54
N ALA A 27 5.26 1.17 -0.56
CA ALA A 27 6.43 0.64 -1.27
C ALA A 27 6.02 -0.56 -2.13
N GLY A 28 6.70 -1.70 -2.03
CA GLY A 28 6.42 -2.90 -2.83
C GLY A 28 4.96 -3.33 -2.80
N PHE A 29 4.52 -3.93 -3.92
CA PHE A 29 3.14 -4.36 -4.11
C PHE A 29 3.04 -5.65 -4.92
N ILE A 30 2.18 -6.57 -4.49
CA ILE A 30 1.78 -7.76 -5.25
C ILE A 30 0.28 -7.95 -5.27
N ILE A 31 -0.22 -8.64 -6.30
CA ILE A 31 -1.49 -9.37 -6.25
C ILE A 31 -1.16 -10.82 -5.96
N TYR A 32 -1.68 -11.35 -4.85
CA TYR A 32 -1.41 -12.71 -4.44
C TYR A 32 -2.21 -13.72 -5.27
N SER A 33 -1.54 -14.72 -5.81
CA SER A 33 -2.11 -15.78 -6.65
C SER A 33 -1.82 -17.20 -6.13
N GLY A 34 -0.98 -17.32 -5.10
CA GLY A 34 -0.49 -18.59 -4.57
C GLY A 34 -1.57 -19.45 -3.90
N ASN A 35 -1.25 -20.73 -3.70
CA ASN A 35 -2.13 -21.68 -3.04
C ASN A 35 -1.85 -21.82 -1.54
N LEU A 36 -0.70 -21.34 -1.05
CA LEU A 36 -0.29 -21.51 0.34
C LEU A 36 -1.19 -20.73 1.30
N PHE A 37 -1.70 -19.57 0.88
CA PHE A 37 -2.72 -18.80 1.57
C PHE A 37 -4.00 -18.71 0.72
N PRO A 38 -4.88 -19.74 0.70
CA PRO A 38 -6.04 -19.75 -0.18
C PRO A 38 -6.95 -18.54 -0.03
N TYR A 39 -7.14 -18.05 1.21
CA TYR A 39 -7.97 -16.89 1.54
C TYR A 39 -7.41 -15.54 1.05
N PHE A 40 -6.16 -15.52 0.59
CA PHE A 40 -5.51 -14.30 0.09
C PHE A 40 -5.52 -14.20 -1.43
N LYS A 41 -5.98 -15.23 -2.15
CA LYS A 41 -6.02 -15.20 -3.62
C LYS A 41 -6.82 -14.01 -4.14
N GLY A 42 -6.22 -13.29 -5.07
CA GLY A 42 -6.80 -12.09 -5.68
C GLY A 42 -6.70 -10.85 -4.80
N HIS A 43 -6.22 -10.95 -3.55
CA HIS A 43 -5.95 -9.77 -2.71
C HIS A 43 -4.60 -9.15 -3.06
N GLY A 44 -4.50 -7.85 -2.80
CA GLY A 44 -3.24 -7.11 -2.90
C GLY A 44 -2.50 -7.10 -1.57
N PHE A 45 -1.17 -6.99 -1.61
CA PHE A 45 -0.35 -6.72 -0.43
C PHE A 45 0.57 -5.53 -0.71
N ILE A 46 0.59 -4.56 0.21
CA ILE A 46 1.41 -3.34 0.10
C ILE A 46 2.35 -3.27 1.30
N GLY A 47 3.64 -3.04 1.03
CA GLY A 47 4.61 -2.65 2.06
C GLY A 47 4.42 -1.19 2.48
N GLY A 48 4.39 -0.91 3.78
CA GLY A 48 4.26 0.44 4.34
C GLY A 48 5.53 0.90 5.03
N LEU A 49 6.16 1.95 4.50
CA LEU A 49 7.36 2.55 5.08
C LEU A 49 7.05 3.43 6.29
N ALA A 50 6.05 4.31 6.19
CA ALA A 50 5.68 5.20 7.29
C ALA A 50 4.82 4.45 8.32
N SER A 51 3.90 3.60 7.83
CA SER A 51 3.05 2.82 8.72
C SER A 51 3.72 1.61 9.37
N GLN A 52 4.94 1.24 8.94
CA GLN A 52 5.68 0.07 9.44
C GLN A 52 4.83 -1.22 9.45
N ALA A 53 4.11 -1.45 8.35
CA ALA A 53 3.09 -2.47 8.27
C ALA A 53 3.09 -3.15 6.91
N LEU A 54 2.61 -4.39 6.88
CA LEU A 54 2.15 -5.05 5.66
C LEU A 54 0.62 -4.90 5.60
N ILE A 55 0.10 -4.38 4.50
CA ILE A 55 -1.34 -4.07 4.36
C ILE A 55 -1.94 -4.96 3.30
N ARG A 56 -3.02 -5.67 3.65
CA ARG A 56 -3.79 -6.50 2.73
C ARG A 56 -4.97 -5.72 2.17
N ILE A 57 -5.08 -5.69 0.85
CA ILE A 57 -6.10 -4.98 0.09
C ILE A 57 -7.07 -6.00 -0.52
N GLN A 58 -8.37 -5.78 -0.32
CA GLN A 58 -9.43 -6.50 -1.02
C GLN A 58 -9.92 -5.68 -2.19
N PHE A 59 -10.11 -6.36 -3.33
CA PHE A 59 -10.68 -5.78 -4.54
C PHE A 59 -12.09 -6.29 -4.75
N ASP A 60 -12.97 -5.41 -5.18
CA ASP A 60 -14.33 -5.73 -5.63
C ASP A 60 -14.60 -4.95 -6.92
N GLY A 61 -14.43 -5.64 -8.06
CA GLY A 61 -14.45 -5.04 -9.39
C GLY A 61 -13.41 -3.93 -9.54
N THR A 62 -13.88 -2.70 -9.65
CA THR A 62 -13.05 -1.49 -9.79
C THR A 62 -12.74 -0.80 -8.46
N THR A 63 -13.20 -1.35 -7.34
CA THR A 63 -12.98 -0.79 -6.01
C THR A 63 -11.92 -1.56 -5.23
N ALA A 64 -11.24 -0.87 -4.32
CA ALA A 64 -10.22 -1.44 -3.44
C ALA A 64 -10.41 -0.91 -2.02
N ARG A 65 -10.24 -1.77 -1.01
CA ARG A 65 -10.26 -1.37 0.39
C ARG A 65 -9.19 -2.10 1.19
N GLU A 66 -8.67 -1.43 2.21
CA GLU A 66 -7.88 -2.08 3.25
C GLU A 66 -8.76 -3.15 3.94
N ALA A 67 -8.32 -4.39 3.87
CA ALA A 67 -8.98 -5.51 4.50
C ALA A 67 -8.35 -5.83 5.86
N GLU A 68 -7.02 -5.70 5.94
CA GLU A 68 -6.28 -6.00 7.15
C GLU A 68 -4.91 -5.30 7.15
N ARG A 69 -4.41 -5.00 8.34
CA ARG A 69 -3.11 -4.39 8.56
C ARG A 69 -2.33 -5.19 9.58
N TYR A 70 -1.19 -5.72 9.15
CA TYR A 70 -0.25 -6.43 10.01
C TYR A 70 0.82 -5.44 10.45
N SER A 71 0.83 -5.08 11.74
CA SER A 71 1.90 -4.27 12.31
C SER A 71 3.19 -5.08 12.35
N MET A 72 4.23 -4.59 11.68
CA MET A 72 5.52 -5.29 11.56
C MET A 72 6.58 -4.71 12.48
N GLY A 73 6.32 -3.55 13.09
CA GLY A 73 7.27 -2.83 13.96
C GLY A 73 8.51 -2.29 13.23
N ARG A 74 8.58 -2.48 11.90
CA ARG A 74 9.67 -2.04 11.03
C ARG A 74 9.11 -1.60 9.69
N ARG A 75 9.86 -0.74 9.01
CA ARG A 75 9.55 -0.23 7.67
C ARG A 75 9.60 -1.39 6.68
N ILE A 76 8.54 -1.56 5.89
CA ILE A 76 8.47 -2.63 4.87
C ILE A 76 8.75 -2.05 3.49
N ARG A 77 9.87 -2.48 2.90
CA ARG A 77 10.36 -2.01 1.59
C ARG A 77 9.74 -2.79 0.44
N GLU A 78 9.87 -4.11 0.45
CA GLU A 78 9.31 -4.96 -0.60
C GLU A 78 8.42 -6.04 -0.01
N VAL A 79 7.49 -6.50 -0.84
CA VAL A 79 6.71 -7.71 -0.65
C VAL A 79 6.69 -8.47 -1.97
N GLU A 80 6.92 -9.77 -1.92
CA GLU A 80 6.94 -10.64 -3.10
C GLU A 80 6.25 -11.97 -2.83
N GLN A 81 5.67 -12.58 -3.87
CA GLN A 81 5.18 -13.96 -3.78
C GLN A 81 6.29 -14.92 -4.23
N GLY A 82 6.67 -15.86 -3.35
CA GLY A 82 7.59 -16.93 -3.69
C GLY A 82 6.96 -17.99 -4.59
N PRO A 83 7.77 -18.83 -5.27
CA PRO A 83 7.28 -19.90 -6.15
C PRO A 83 6.48 -20.97 -5.39
N ASP A 84 6.70 -21.11 -4.08
CA ASP A 84 5.94 -21.99 -3.18
C ASP A 84 4.66 -21.33 -2.63
N GLY A 85 4.36 -20.09 -3.03
CA GLY A 85 3.23 -19.32 -2.55
C GLY A 85 3.46 -18.66 -1.18
N ALA A 86 4.64 -18.75 -0.58
CA ALA A 86 4.95 -17.96 0.60
C ALA A 86 5.00 -16.46 0.26
N ILE A 87 4.67 -15.62 1.23
CA ILE A 87 4.83 -14.16 1.09
C ILE A 87 6.20 -13.80 1.68
N TRP A 88 7.07 -13.23 0.85
CA TRP A 88 8.37 -12.74 1.25
C TRP A 88 8.30 -11.24 1.52
N VAL A 89 8.94 -10.78 2.58
CA VAL A 89 8.89 -9.39 3.02
C VAL A 89 10.30 -8.90 3.31
N LEU A 90 10.68 -7.77 2.71
CA LEU A 90 11.97 -7.12 2.95
C LEU A 90 11.78 -5.88 3.83
N GLU A 91 12.51 -5.83 4.94
CA GLU A 91 12.58 -4.64 5.78
C GLU A 91 13.51 -3.56 5.19
N ASP A 92 13.25 -2.29 5.50
CA ASP A 92 14.07 -1.13 5.08
C ASP A 92 15.03 -0.72 6.21
N GLY A 93 16.32 -0.50 5.89
CA GLY A 93 17.32 0.07 6.80
C GLY A 93 18.42 -0.88 7.27
N GLY A 94 19.23 -0.44 8.22
CA GLY A 94 20.33 -1.22 8.78
C GLY A 94 19.82 -2.43 9.56
N GLY A 95 20.44 -3.60 9.35
CA GLY A 95 19.99 -4.86 9.97
C GLY A 95 18.61 -5.32 9.48
N ALA A 96 18.25 -4.94 8.26
CA ALA A 96 17.06 -5.41 7.58
C ALA A 96 17.05 -6.95 7.49
N ARG A 97 15.87 -7.52 7.69
CA ARG A 97 15.63 -8.95 7.55
C ARG A 97 14.83 -9.21 6.29
N LEU A 98 15.12 -10.35 5.67
CA LEU A 98 14.22 -10.97 4.71
C LEU A 98 13.37 -12.00 5.47
N LEU A 99 12.06 -11.75 5.51
CA LEU A 99 11.11 -12.58 6.25
C LEU A 99 10.34 -13.45 5.26
N LYS A 100 10.11 -14.71 5.62
CA LYS A 100 9.22 -15.63 4.92
C LYS A 100 7.97 -15.85 5.75
N LEU A 101 6.81 -15.45 5.25
CA LEU A 101 5.53 -15.66 5.88
C LEU A 101 4.89 -16.93 5.35
N THR A 102 4.56 -17.84 6.26
CA THR A 102 3.85 -19.09 5.99
C THR A 102 2.62 -19.20 6.89
N PRO A 103 1.61 -20.01 6.53
CA PRO A 103 0.53 -20.33 7.44
C PRO A 103 1.06 -20.96 8.72
N VAL A 104 0.38 -20.68 9.84
CA VAL A 104 0.60 -21.46 11.06
C VAL A 104 0.08 -22.88 10.79
N PRO A 105 0.88 -23.92 11.07
CA PRO A 105 0.39 -25.29 10.96
C PRO A 105 -0.89 -25.46 11.78
N PRO A 106 -1.91 -26.19 11.29
CA PRO A 106 -3.03 -26.58 12.14
C PRO A 106 -2.49 -27.35 13.36
N LEU A 107 -3.07 -27.06 14.53
CA LEU A 107 -2.77 -27.76 15.78
C LEU A 107 -3.17 -29.24 15.71
#